data_AF-A0A2V9LJ75-F1
#
_entry.id   AF-A0A2V9LJ75-F1
#
_cell.length_a   1.000
_cell.length_b   1.000
_cell.length_c   1.000
_cell.angle_alpha   90.00
_cell.angle_beta   90.00
_cell.angle_gamma   90.00
#
_symmetry.space_group_name_H-M   'P 1'
#
loop_
_entity.id
_entity.type
_entity.pdbx_description
1 polymer ?
#
loop_
_entity_poly.entity_id
_entity_poly.type
_entity_poly.pdbx_seq_one_letter_code
_entity_poly.pdbx_strand_id
1 'polypeptide(L)'
;MSSGEPASSDAAGPSFRPEPPAGRRRVVWAAAALGFLAAFAFWVNAPQPHFVPAPLDAAGPVCSRTARVFTPTNATEIPGLDAPVLSPKEMDRVIYRANMEACRCGCKLSLVACRINYPSCATSPEQLKKLAEEARARARTAR
;
A
#
# COMPACT_ATOMS: atom_id res chain seq x y z
N MET A 1 42.28 80.87 -9.12
CA MET A 1 42.70 80.15 -7.89
C MET A 1 42.06 80.85 -6.70
N SER A 2 40.99 80.31 -6.15
CA SER A 2 40.66 80.43 -4.73
C SER A 2 39.51 79.47 -4.46
N SER A 3 39.82 78.40 -3.73
CA SER A 3 38.90 77.38 -3.28
C SER A 3 38.18 77.87 -2.03
N GLY A 4 36.88 77.65 -1.96
CA GLY A 4 36.09 77.92 -0.76
C GLY A 4 34.85 77.04 -0.77
N GLU A 5 34.93 75.89 -0.11
CA GLU A 5 33.82 74.97 0.10
C GLU A 5 33.68 74.78 1.61
N PRO A 6 32.51 75.05 2.22
CA PRO A 6 32.28 74.75 3.62
C PRO A 6 31.67 73.35 3.81
N ALA A 7 32.10 72.71 4.88
CA ALA A 7 31.55 71.48 5.42
C ALA A 7 30.08 71.59 5.83
N SER A 8 29.33 70.50 5.69
CA SER A 8 28.41 70.10 6.76
C SER A 8 28.03 68.63 6.65
N SER A 9 28.26 67.97 7.78
CA SER A 9 28.17 66.55 8.02
C SER A 9 26.74 66.02 7.99
N ASP A 10 26.67 64.75 7.60
CA ASP A 10 25.55 63.86 7.76
C ASP A 10 24.98 63.87 9.19
N ALA A 11 23.65 63.96 9.28
CA ALA A 11 22.90 63.53 10.45
C ALA A 11 21.62 62.82 9.98
N ALA A 12 21.77 61.62 9.44
CA ALA A 12 20.65 60.69 9.31
C ALA A 12 20.26 60.21 10.72
N GLY A 13 19.20 60.80 11.28
CA GLY A 13 18.65 60.36 12.56
C GLY A 13 18.18 58.89 12.52
N PRO A 14 18.15 58.19 13.66
CA PRO A 14 17.77 56.79 13.70
C PRO A 14 16.31 56.59 13.27
N SER A 15 16.11 55.82 12.20
CA SER A 15 14.76 55.40 11.77
C SER A 15 14.18 54.42 12.77
N PHE A 16 13.23 54.86 13.58
CA PHE A 16 12.48 54.00 14.50
C PHE A 16 11.54 53.11 13.67
N ARG A 17 11.92 51.85 13.43
CA ARG A 17 10.97 50.83 12.99
C ARG A 17 10.28 50.29 14.24
N PRO A 18 8.96 50.48 14.42
CA PRO A 18 8.27 49.84 15.53
C PRO A 18 8.40 48.31 15.36
N GLU A 19 9.04 47.65 16.32
CA GLU A 19 9.06 46.19 16.37
C GLU A 19 7.62 45.68 16.52
N PRO A 20 7.21 44.67 15.73
CA PRO A 20 5.91 44.07 15.92
C PRO A 20 5.84 43.45 17.33
N PRO A 21 4.71 43.59 18.05
CA PRO A 21 4.60 43.11 19.41
C PRO A 21 4.90 41.60 19.46
N ALA A 22 5.66 41.17 20.46
CA ALA A 22 6.24 39.83 20.61
C ALA A 22 5.24 38.66 20.53
N GLY A 23 3.93 38.92 20.57
CA GLY A 23 2.85 37.95 20.36
C GLY A 23 2.45 37.73 18.89
N ARG A 24 2.61 38.72 18.00
CA ARG A 24 2.10 38.65 16.61
C ARG A 24 2.77 37.55 15.79
N ARG A 25 4.07 37.34 15.99
CA ARG A 25 4.82 36.27 15.32
C ARG A 25 4.39 34.88 15.81
N ARG A 26 4.12 34.72 17.10
CA ARG A 26 3.64 33.44 17.67
C ARG A 26 2.23 33.10 17.16
N VAL A 27 1.36 34.10 17.05
CA VAL A 27 0.01 33.93 16.48
C VAL A 27 0.07 33.51 15.01
N VAL A 28 0.97 34.11 14.21
CA VAL A 28 1.16 33.73 12.80
C VAL A 28 1.63 32.28 12.66
N TRP A 29 2.61 31.84 13.45
CA TRP A 29 3.08 30.46 13.42
C TRP A 29 2.03 29.46 13.91
N ALA A 30 1.28 29.80 14.95
CA ALA A 30 0.18 28.96 15.43
C ALA A 30 -0.92 28.80 14.37
N ALA A 31 -1.30 29.88 13.68
CA ALA A 31 -2.27 29.84 12.60
C ALA A 31 -1.78 29.00 11.40
N ALA A 32 -0.50 29.16 11.02
CA ALA A 32 0.10 28.35 9.96
C ALA A 32 0.13 26.85 10.32
N ALA A 33 0.50 26.52 11.56
CA ALA A 33 0.51 25.14 12.04
C ALA A 33 -0.90 24.53 12.06
N LEU A 34 -1.91 25.27 12.54
CA LEU A 34 -3.30 24.82 12.52
C LEU A 34 -3.83 24.62 11.09
N GLY A 35 -3.49 25.52 10.16
CA GLY A 35 -3.85 25.38 8.75
C GLY A 35 -3.22 24.13 8.11
N PHE A 36 -1.95 23.86 8.41
CA PHE A 36 -1.27 22.66 7.92
C PHE A 36 -1.89 21.38 8.50
N LEU A 37 -2.18 21.35 9.80
CA LEU A 37 -2.85 20.22 10.44
C LEU A 37 -4.25 19.96 9.87
N ALA A 38 -5.02 21.02 9.59
CA ALA A 38 -6.33 20.89 8.96
C ALA A 38 -6.23 20.34 7.52
N ALA A 39 -5.27 20.83 6.72
CA ALA A 39 -5.03 20.32 5.37
C ALA A 39 -4.58 18.85 5.38
N PHE A 40 -3.70 18.48 6.31
CA PHE A 40 -3.25 17.11 6.49
C PHE A 40 -4.41 16.20 6.92
N ALA A 41 -5.23 16.63 7.88
CA ALA A 41 -6.40 15.87 8.31
C ALA A 41 -7.40 15.66 7.16
N PHE A 42 -7.64 16.68 6.34
CA PHE A 42 -8.48 16.56 5.14
C PHE A 42 -7.87 15.61 4.09
N TRP A 43 -6.55 15.64 3.89
CA TRP A 43 -5.87 14.74 2.96
C TRP A 43 -5.92 13.27 3.41
N VAL A 44 -5.70 13.01 4.70
CA VAL A 44 -5.75 11.65 5.27
C VAL A 44 -7.20 11.14 5.39
N ASN A 45 -8.16 12.03 5.62
CA ASN A 45 -9.58 11.71 5.78
C ASN A 45 -10.43 12.31 4.66
N ALA A 46 -9.97 12.16 3.41
CA ALA A 46 -10.75 12.59 2.25
C ALA A 46 -12.10 11.85 2.24
N PRO A 47 -13.23 12.55 2.02
CA PRO A 47 -14.53 11.90 1.96
C PRO A 47 -14.51 10.77 0.93
N GLN A 48 -14.71 9.54 1.39
CA GLN A 48 -14.84 8.41 0.48
C GLN A 48 -16.12 8.62 -0.34
N PRO A 49 -16.09 8.43 -1.67
CA PRO A 49 -17.31 8.43 -2.45
C PRO A 49 -18.26 7.35 -1.92
N HIS A 50 -19.52 7.72 -1.71
CA HIS A 50 -20.53 6.78 -1.25
C HIS A 50 -20.84 5.79 -2.37
N PHE A 51 -20.17 4.64 -2.36
CA PHE A 51 -20.49 3.55 -3.26
C PHE A 51 -21.80 2.90 -2.82
N VAL A 52 -22.82 2.98 -3.66
CA VAL A 52 -23.96 2.07 -3.54
C VAL A 52 -23.41 0.68 -3.90
N PRO A 53 -23.54 -0.34 -3.03
CA PRO A 53 -23.13 -1.68 -3.39
C PRO A 53 -23.84 -2.06 -4.68
N ALA A 54 -23.12 -2.72 -5.60
CA ALA A 54 -23.73 -3.24 -6.81
C ALA A 54 -25.01 -4.00 -6.41
N PRO A 55 -26.15 -3.75 -7.07
CA PRO A 55 -27.39 -4.44 -6.76
C PRO A 55 -27.11 -5.95 -6.67
N LEU A 56 -27.45 -6.56 -5.54
CA LEU A 56 -27.33 -8.01 -5.33
C LEU A 56 -28.43 -8.77 -6.09
N ASP A 57 -28.99 -8.15 -7.13
CA ASP A 57 -29.91 -8.81 -8.03
C ASP A 57 -29.28 -10.12 -8.48
N ALA A 58 -30.10 -11.17 -8.53
CA ALA A 58 -29.67 -12.47 -9.00
C ALA A 58 -28.93 -12.27 -10.31
N ALA A 59 -27.68 -12.72 -10.37
CA ALA A 59 -26.87 -12.67 -11.59
C ALA A 59 -27.78 -13.09 -12.75
N GLY A 60 -27.96 -12.18 -13.71
CA GLY A 60 -28.71 -12.47 -14.93
C GLY A 60 -28.20 -13.77 -15.56
N PRO A 61 -28.99 -14.40 -16.46
CA PRO A 61 -28.74 -15.75 -16.97
C PRO A 61 -27.24 -15.97 -17.20
N VAL A 62 -26.72 -16.87 -16.38
CA VAL A 62 -25.32 -17.27 -16.20
C VAL A 62 -24.44 -16.80 -17.36
N CYS A 63 -23.49 -15.90 -17.09
CA CYS A 63 -22.36 -15.63 -18.00
C CYS A 63 -21.58 -16.93 -18.19
N SER A 64 -22.05 -17.77 -19.11
CA SER A 64 -21.63 -19.16 -19.31
C SER A 64 -20.26 -19.28 -19.96
N ARG A 65 -19.59 -18.16 -20.26
CA ARG A 65 -18.30 -18.19 -20.92
C ARG A 65 -17.49 -16.90 -20.84
N THR A 66 -17.47 -16.20 -19.71
CA THR A 66 -16.30 -15.36 -19.46
C THR A 66 -15.16 -16.32 -19.15
N ALA A 67 -14.33 -16.61 -20.16
CA ALA A 67 -13.13 -17.39 -19.97
C ALA A 67 -12.35 -16.69 -18.85
N ARG A 68 -12.38 -17.23 -17.62
CA ARG A 68 -11.66 -16.63 -16.49
C ARG A 68 -10.20 -16.44 -16.92
N VAL A 69 -9.77 -15.21 -17.07
CA VAL A 69 -8.34 -14.93 -17.24
C VAL A 69 -7.66 -15.39 -15.95
N PHE A 70 -6.47 -15.98 -16.07
CA PHE A 70 -5.72 -16.41 -14.90
C PHE A 70 -5.71 -15.30 -13.84
N THR A 71 -6.19 -15.62 -12.65
CA THR A 71 -6.28 -14.64 -11.55
C THR A 71 -5.30 -15.06 -10.45
N PRO A 72 -4.18 -14.33 -10.26
CA PRO A 72 -3.30 -14.53 -9.11
C PRO A 72 -4.02 -14.13 -7.82
N THR A 73 -3.48 -14.53 -6.68
CA THR A 73 -3.96 -14.08 -5.37
C THR A 73 -2.79 -13.65 -4.50
N ASN A 74 -3.08 -12.94 -3.40
CA ASN A 74 -2.09 -12.45 -2.43
C ASN A 74 -2.30 -13.09 -1.05
N ALA A 75 -2.91 -14.27 -1.01
CA ALA A 75 -3.14 -14.99 0.24
C ALA A 75 -1.80 -15.29 0.93
N THR A 76 -1.76 -15.07 2.24
CA THR A 76 -0.58 -15.31 3.09
C THR A 76 -0.60 -16.69 3.74
N GLU A 77 -1.69 -17.43 3.57
CA GLU A 77 -1.89 -18.76 4.18
C GLU A 77 -2.62 -19.67 3.20
N ILE A 78 -2.38 -20.98 3.33
CA ILE A 78 -2.99 -22.01 2.47
C ILE A 78 -3.75 -23.01 3.36
N PRO A 79 -5.08 -23.11 3.23
CA PRO A 79 -5.88 -24.04 4.04
C PRO A 79 -5.44 -25.51 3.88
N GLY A 80 -5.08 -26.13 5.00
CA GLY A 80 -4.66 -27.54 5.06
C GLY A 80 -3.25 -27.81 4.52
N LEU A 81 -2.40 -26.78 4.40
CA LEU A 81 -0.99 -26.95 4.15
C LEU A 81 -0.21 -26.85 5.48
N ASP A 82 0.21 -27.99 5.99
CA ASP A 82 0.80 -28.09 7.33
C ASP A 82 2.23 -27.49 7.40
N ALA A 83 2.38 -26.48 8.27
CA ALA A 83 3.65 -25.85 8.63
C ALA A 83 4.72 -26.74 9.29
N PRO A 84 4.44 -27.79 10.12
CA PRO A 84 5.50 -28.56 10.79
C PRO A 84 6.48 -29.26 9.84
N VAL A 85 6.17 -29.26 8.54
CA VAL A 85 6.98 -29.93 7.54
C VAL A 85 7.79 -28.95 6.67
N LEU A 86 7.63 -27.64 6.83
CA LEU A 86 8.38 -26.60 6.10
C LEU A 86 8.92 -25.56 7.07
N SER A 87 10.15 -25.09 6.88
CA SER A 87 10.60 -23.89 7.59
C SER A 87 9.79 -22.66 7.16
N PRO A 88 9.68 -21.58 7.96
CA PRO A 88 8.92 -20.38 7.57
C PRO A 88 9.34 -19.83 6.19
N LYS A 89 10.66 -19.80 5.91
CA LYS A 89 11.21 -19.36 4.62
C LYS A 89 10.86 -20.30 3.45
N GLU A 90 10.67 -21.59 3.72
CA GLU A 90 10.17 -22.53 2.71
C GLU A 90 8.68 -22.35 2.48
N MET A 91 7.91 -22.16 3.55
CA MET A 91 6.47 -21.90 3.48
C MET A 91 6.17 -20.62 2.68
N ASP A 92 6.89 -19.52 2.93
CA ASP A 92 6.73 -18.27 2.16
C ASP A 92 6.98 -18.48 0.67
N ARG A 93 7.99 -19.29 0.32
CA ARG A 93 8.28 -19.63 -1.09
C ARG A 93 7.18 -20.47 -1.70
N VAL A 94 6.62 -21.40 -0.94
CA VAL A 94 5.48 -22.23 -1.36
C VAL A 94 4.25 -21.36 -1.60
N ILE A 95 3.91 -20.48 -0.65
CA ILE A 95 2.79 -19.56 -0.73
C ILE A 95 2.92 -18.63 -1.94
N TYR A 96 4.08 -17.97 -2.07
CA TYR A 96 4.36 -17.07 -3.18
C TYR A 96 4.17 -17.75 -4.53
N ARG A 97 4.73 -18.95 -4.71
CA ARG A 97 4.59 -19.66 -5.99
C ARG A 97 3.16 -20.15 -6.22
N ALA A 98 2.50 -20.69 -5.20
CA ALA A 98 1.12 -21.18 -5.32
C ALA A 98 0.12 -20.03 -5.62
N ASN A 99 0.42 -18.81 -5.18
CA ASN A 99 -0.34 -17.61 -5.51
C ASN A 99 -0.27 -17.23 -7.00
N MET A 100 0.81 -17.64 -7.68
CA MET A 100 1.13 -17.29 -9.07
C MET A 100 1.01 -18.46 -10.05
N GLU A 101 0.87 -19.70 -9.56
CA GLU A 101 0.72 -20.89 -10.40
C GLU A 101 -0.76 -21.26 -10.57
N ALA A 102 -1.19 -21.53 -11.80
CA ALA A 102 -2.58 -21.90 -12.08
C ALA A 102 -2.92 -23.31 -11.58
N CYS A 103 -4.13 -23.48 -11.04
CA CYS A 103 -4.65 -24.81 -10.76
C CYS A 103 -5.00 -25.55 -12.07
N ARG A 104 -4.55 -26.80 -12.19
CA ARG A 104 -4.73 -27.63 -13.39
C ARG A 104 -6.12 -28.26 -13.51
N CYS A 105 -7.03 -28.01 -12.56
CA CYS A 105 -8.42 -28.46 -12.65
C CYS A 105 -9.27 -27.69 -13.68
N GLY A 106 -8.71 -26.65 -14.32
CA GLY A 106 -9.39 -25.86 -15.34
C GLY A 106 -10.22 -24.69 -14.80
N CYS A 107 -10.19 -24.43 -13.48
CA CYS A 107 -10.92 -23.30 -12.86
C CYS A 107 -10.34 -21.92 -13.20
N LYS A 108 -9.11 -21.89 -13.75
CA LYS A 108 -8.33 -20.71 -14.15
C LYS A 108 -8.01 -19.75 -12.99
N LEU A 109 -8.08 -20.23 -11.75
CA LEU A 109 -7.58 -19.55 -10.57
C LEU A 109 -6.13 -19.97 -10.29
N SER A 110 -5.41 -19.14 -9.52
CA SER A 110 -4.19 -19.61 -8.86
C SER A 110 -4.47 -20.79 -7.94
N LEU A 111 -3.43 -21.54 -7.60
CA LEU A 111 -3.54 -22.74 -6.81
C LEU A 111 -4.11 -22.45 -5.42
N VAL A 112 -3.67 -21.35 -4.78
CA VAL A 112 -4.20 -20.92 -3.48
C VAL A 112 -5.65 -20.44 -3.60
N ALA A 113 -5.97 -19.62 -4.60
CA ALA A 113 -7.34 -19.17 -4.83
C ALA A 113 -8.27 -20.36 -5.11
N CYS A 114 -7.81 -21.38 -5.84
CA CYS A 114 -8.57 -22.61 -6.04
C CYS A 114 -8.81 -23.34 -4.72
N ARG A 115 -7.80 -23.44 -3.84
CA ARG A 115 -7.93 -24.13 -2.55
C ARG A 115 -8.94 -23.45 -1.62
N ILE A 116 -8.94 -22.12 -1.60
CA ILE A 116 -9.85 -21.29 -0.79
C ILE A 116 -11.27 -21.34 -1.33
N ASN A 117 -11.46 -21.12 -2.63
CA ASN A 117 -12.79 -20.98 -3.23
C ASN A 117 -13.45 -22.32 -3.58
N TYR A 118 -12.67 -23.38 -3.81
CA TYR A 118 -13.15 -24.70 -4.21
C TYR A 118 -12.50 -25.79 -3.35
N PRO A 119 -12.88 -25.91 -2.07
CA PRO A 119 -12.24 -26.85 -1.14
C PRO A 119 -12.43 -28.32 -1.53
N SER A 120 -13.40 -28.65 -2.39
CA SER A 120 -13.64 -29.98 -2.96
C SER A 120 -12.78 -30.30 -4.19
N CYS A 121 -11.98 -29.36 -4.71
CA CYS A 121 -11.09 -29.60 -5.84
C CYS A 121 -9.98 -30.59 -5.46
N ALA A 122 -10.03 -31.81 -6.01
CA ALA A 122 -9.05 -32.87 -5.76
C ALA A 122 -7.65 -32.56 -6.32
N THR A 123 -7.54 -31.78 -7.40
CA THR A 123 -6.25 -31.45 -8.04
C THR A 123 -5.42 -30.47 -7.23
N SER A 124 -6.06 -29.49 -6.58
CA SER A 124 -5.38 -28.43 -5.84
C SER A 124 -4.50 -28.93 -4.68
N PRO A 125 -4.93 -29.86 -3.80
CA PRO A 125 -4.07 -30.38 -2.74
C PRO A 125 -2.88 -31.19 -3.28
N GLU A 126 -3.05 -31.92 -4.38
CA GLU A 126 -1.94 -32.71 -4.97
C GLU A 126 -0.84 -31.80 -5.53
N GLN A 127 -1.22 -30.74 -6.23
CA GLN A 127 -0.26 -29.75 -6.72
C GLN A 127 0.45 -29.04 -5.57
N LEU A 128 -0.27 -28.69 -4.50
CA LEU A 128 0.32 -28.08 -3.30
C LEU A 128 1.32 -29.00 -2.61
N LYS A 129 1.00 -30.28 -2.48
CA LYS A 129 1.91 -31.29 -1.91
C LYS A 129 3.22 -31.37 -2.69
N LYS A 130 3.15 -31.48 -4.02
CA LYS A 130 4.35 -31.49 -4.88
C LYS A 130 5.19 -30.24 -4.71
N LEU A 131 4.55 -29.08 -4.66
CA LEU A 131 5.23 -27.80 -4.51
C LEU A 131 5.92 -27.66 -3.14
N ALA A 132 5.30 -28.19 -2.08
CA ALA A 132 5.90 -28.29 -0.75
C ALA A 132 7.09 -29.26 -0.71
N GLU A 133 6.98 -30.43 -1.35
CA GLU A 133 8.08 -31.41 -1.47
C GLU A 133 9.27 -30.82 -2.24
N GLU A 134 9.02 -30.13 -3.36
CA GLU A 134 10.05 -29.41 -4.12
C GLU A 134 10.75 -28.34 -3.27
N ALA A 135 9.99 -27.57 -2.47
CA ALA A 135 10.55 -26.56 -1.58
C ALA A 135 11.48 -27.17 -0.51
N ARG A 136 11.11 -28.31 0.07
CA ARG A 136 11.96 -29.06 1.01
C ARG A 136 13.22 -29.58 0.34
N ALA A 137 13.08 -30.20 -0.84
CA ALA A 137 14.21 -30.74 -1.56
C ALA A 137 15.24 -29.64 -1.87
N ARG A 138 14.77 -28.48 -2.35
CA ARG A 138 15.61 -27.30 -2.58
C ARG A 138 16.27 -26.76 -1.31
N ALA A 139 15.57 -26.78 -0.18
CA ALA A 139 16.13 -26.35 1.10
C ALA A 139 17.24 -27.30 1.59
N ARG A 140 17.11 -28.61 1.35
CA ARG A 140 18.15 -29.59 1.66
C ARG A 140 19.40 -29.41 0.81
N THR A 141 19.25 -29.14 -0.48
CA THR A 141 20.39 -28.94 -1.40
C THR A 141 21.09 -27.59 -1.23
N ALA A 142 20.42 -26.61 -0.60
CA ALA A 142 20.98 -25.28 -0.35
C ALA A 142 21.65 -25.15 1.03
N ARG A 143 21.72 -26.25 1.80
CA ARG A 143 22.51 -26.37 3.04
C ARG A 143 23.83 -27.04 2.73
#